data_AF-A0AAV5X3A3-F1
#
_entry.id   AF-A0AAV5X3A3-F1
#
_cell.length_a   1.000
_cell.length_b   1.000
_cell.length_c   1.000
_cell.angle_alpha   90.00
_cell.angle_beta   90.00
_cell.angle_gamma   90.00
#
_symmetry.space_group_name_H-M   'P 1'
#
loop_
_entity.id
_entity.type
_entity.pdbx_description
1 polymer ?
#
loop_
_entity_poly.entity_id
_entity_poly.type
_entity_poly.pdbx_seq_one_letter_code
_entity_poly.pdbx_strand_id
1 'polypeptide(L)'
;MTKMYPSEIKGGKMVQGCGNKCIKYFFVAINLVLFVLGGVVCGLALWVRFDNDFQKKVFDMLNIGTDSNSSTKILQMDTMYIILYAIAAVGLLIFILGFLGCCGSLCESICVIGIYFTLILVMFVVLLAGGIFVAINKGNIRQEFINVWQAEFVNKYNTLPLAISQNVNNIHTQLKCCGANGCHDFTAPPASCNCTYGVSTYIRKGCAVAIYELIDSNILIILIVGIAILVIELLAMIFACILCNALKEKSNMSF
;
A
#
# COMPACT_ATOMS: atom_id res chain seq x y z
N MET A 1 25.55 -22.06 61.44
CA MET A 1 25.25 -20.73 60.87
C MET A 1 25.08 -20.86 59.36
N THR A 2 23.88 -21.19 58.92
CA THR A 2 23.50 -21.25 57.50
C THR A 2 22.78 -19.95 57.18
N LYS A 3 23.40 -19.06 56.40
CA LYS A 3 22.77 -17.81 55.94
C LYS A 3 21.66 -18.16 54.95
N MET A 4 20.44 -17.87 55.36
CA MET A 4 19.24 -17.88 54.51
C MET A 4 19.31 -16.64 53.61
N TYR A 5 19.49 -16.84 52.30
CA TYR A 5 19.43 -15.75 51.31
C TYR A 5 17.95 -15.53 50.97
N PRO A 6 17.39 -14.32 51.15
CA PRO A 6 16.04 -14.06 50.67
C PRO A 6 16.08 -13.98 49.14
N SER A 7 15.26 -14.83 48.49
CA SER A 7 15.00 -14.77 47.06
C SER A 7 14.26 -13.47 46.75
N GLU A 8 15.00 -12.43 46.38
CA GLU A 8 14.44 -11.23 45.77
C GLU A 8 13.69 -11.63 44.50
N ILE A 9 12.38 -11.44 44.59
CA ILE A 9 11.46 -11.43 43.46
C ILE A 9 12.01 -10.39 42.48
N LYS A 10 12.59 -10.85 41.36
CA LYS A 10 12.93 -10.02 40.19
C LYS A 10 11.64 -9.50 39.54
N GLY A 11 10.89 -8.67 40.25
CA GLY A 11 9.91 -7.77 39.67
C GLY A 11 10.70 -6.68 38.96
N GLY A 12 10.91 -6.83 37.65
CA GLY A 12 11.61 -5.83 36.85
C GLY A 12 10.95 -4.46 37.04
N LYS A 13 11.63 -3.54 37.73
CA LYS A 13 11.14 -2.18 37.98
C LYS A 13 10.84 -1.51 36.64
N MET A 14 9.58 -1.23 36.30
CA MET A 14 9.20 -0.47 35.08
C MET A 14 9.95 0.88 35.00
N VAL A 15 10.11 1.43 33.79
CA VAL A 15 10.74 2.76 33.56
C VAL A 15 10.20 3.80 34.55
N GLN A 16 11.09 4.42 35.32
CA GLN A 16 10.76 5.41 36.36
C GLN A 16 10.66 6.82 35.75
N GLY A 17 9.66 7.59 36.20
CA GLY A 17 9.34 8.94 35.69
C GLY A 17 7.97 9.02 35.02
N CYS A 18 7.18 10.06 35.35
CA CYS A 18 5.82 10.24 34.82
C CYS A 18 5.82 10.46 33.29
N GLY A 19 6.77 11.27 32.78
CA GLY A 19 6.92 11.54 31.35
C GLY A 19 7.27 10.30 30.52
N ASN A 20 8.23 9.50 30.99
CA ASN A 20 8.66 8.29 30.28
C ASN A 20 7.55 7.23 30.21
N LYS A 21 6.71 7.12 31.26
CA LYS A 21 5.52 6.27 31.22
C LYS A 21 4.50 6.76 30.21
N CYS A 22 4.24 8.07 30.15
CA CYS A 22 3.31 8.66 29.19
C CYS A 22 3.76 8.38 27.74
N ILE A 23 5.04 8.64 27.43
CA ILE A 23 5.63 8.37 26.11
C ILE A 23 5.54 6.88 25.76
N LYS A 24 5.81 5.99 26.72
CA LYS A 24 5.70 4.54 26.52
C LYS A 24 4.28 4.14 26.11
N TYR A 25 3.26 4.55 26.86
CA TYR A 25 1.87 4.19 26.57
C TYR A 25 1.36 4.83 25.27
N PHE A 26 1.75 6.06 24.99
CA PHE A 26 1.43 6.73 23.72
C PHE A 26 2.03 5.99 22.53
N PHE A 27 3.31 5.62 22.61
CA PHE A 27 4.00 4.84 21.57
C PHE A 27 3.35 3.46 21.37
N VAL A 28 2.96 2.77 22.45
CA VAL A 28 2.23 1.50 22.37
C VAL A 28 0.87 1.69 21.70
N ALA A 29 0.12 2.73 22.07
CA ALA A 29 -1.21 2.99 21.51
C ALA A 29 -1.16 3.21 19.98
N ILE A 30 -0.22 4.03 19.49
CA ILE A 30 -0.05 4.26 18.05
C ILE A 30 0.33 2.96 17.34
N ASN A 31 1.31 2.23 17.85
CA ASN A 31 1.76 0.98 17.22
C ASN A 31 0.70 -0.12 17.27
N LEU A 32 -0.15 -0.14 18.29
CA LEU A 32 -1.30 -1.04 18.36
C LEU A 32 -2.34 -0.71 17.29
N VAL A 33 -2.61 0.57 17.05
CA VAL A 33 -3.49 1.00 15.94
C VAL A 33 -2.91 0.56 14.60
N LEU A 34 -1.61 0.77 14.37
CA LEU A 34 -0.94 0.30 13.15
C LEU A 34 -1.01 -1.22 12.99
N PHE A 35 -0.78 -1.98 14.07
CA PHE A 35 -0.90 -3.43 14.08
C PHE A 35 -2.30 -3.89 13.64
N VAL A 36 -3.36 -3.33 14.24
CA VAL A 36 -4.75 -3.69 13.90
C VAL A 36 -5.09 -3.27 12.47
N LEU A 37 -4.80 -2.03 12.08
CA LEU A 37 -5.11 -1.54 10.73
C LEU A 37 -4.35 -2.29 9.65
N GLY A 38 -3.06 -2.58 9.85
CA GLY A 38 -2.27 -3.39 8.93
C GLY A 38 -2.82 -4.80 8.77
N GLY A 39 -3.24 -5.42 9.88
CA GLY A 39 -3.89 -6.73 9.89
C GLY A 39 -5.22 -6.73 9.13
N VAL A 40 -6.05 -5.70 9.30
CA VAL A 40 -7.31 -5.54 8.57
C VAL A 40 -7.05 -5.35 7.08
N VAL A 41 -6.13 -4.48 6.68
CA VAL A 41 -5.80 -4.23 5.27
C VAL A 41 -5.27 -5.50 4.60
N CYS A 42 -4.32 -6.19 5.23
CA CYS A 42 -3.77 -7.44 4.72
C CYS A 42 -4.85 -8.53 4.64
N GLY A 43 -5.64 -8.70 5.71
CA GLY A 43 -6.72 -9.67 5.78
C GLY A 43 -7.80 -9.45 4.72
N LEU A 44 -8.24 -8.20 4.51
CA LEU A 44 -9.22 -7.87 3.48
C LEU A 44 -8.66 -8.10 2.07
N ALA A 45 -7.41 -7.70 1.80
CA ALA A 45 -6.80 -7.93 0.49
C ALA A 45 -6.68 -9.43 0.15
N LEU A 46 -6.28 -10.25 1.13
CA LEU A 46 -6.20 -11.70 0.97
C LEU A 46 -7.59 -12.36 0.92
N TRP A 47 -8.57 -11.86 1.68
CA TRP A 47 -9.95 -12.32 1.60
C TRP A 47 -10.51 -12.12 0.20
N VAL A 48 -10.40 -10.91 -0.35
CA VAL A 48 -10.83 -10.59 -1.72
C VAL A 48 -10.13 -11.48 -2.75
N ARG A 49 -8.88 -11.87 -2.48
CA ARG A 49 -8.12 -12.78 -3.33
C ARG A 49 -8.58 -14.24 -3.26
N PHE A 50 -8.89 -14.77 -2.08
CA PHE A 50 -9.11 -16.21 -1.87
C PHE A 50 -10.57 -16.62 -1.72
N ASP A 51 -11.49 -15.69 -1.48
CA ASP A 51 -12.91 -16.00 -1.33
C ASP A 51 -13.59 -16.19 -2.69
N ASN A 52 -13.70 -17.46 -3.10
CA ASN A 52 -14.28 -17.85 -4.38
C ASN A 52 -15.75 -17.44 -4.53
N ASP A 53 -16.50 -17.33 -3.42
CA ASP A 53 -17.92 -16.98 -3.46
C ASP A 53 -18.13 -15.48 -3.57
N PHE A 54 -17.28 -14.66 -2.97
CA PHE A 54 -17.18 -13.23 -3.22
C PHE A 54 -16.80 -12.96 -4.67
N GLN A 55 -15.82 -13.68 -5.21
CA GLN A 55 -15.47 -13.55 -6.64
C GLN A 55 -16.65 -13.87 -7.56
N LYS A 56 -17.41 -14.94 -7.28
CA LYS A 56 -18.65 -15.26 -8.03
C LYS A 56 -19.72 -14.19 -7.86
N LYS A 57 -19.97 -13.70 -6.64
CA LYS A 57 -20.99 -12.65 -6.40
C LYS A 57 -20.64 -11.33 -7.07
N VAL A 58 -19.37 -10.94 -7.07
CA VAL A 58 -18.90 -9.77 -7.81
C VAL A 58 -19.10 -9.99 -9.32
N PHE A 59 -18.80 -11.18 -9.83
CA PHE A 59 -19.02 -11.55 -11.22
C PHE A 59 -20.51 -11.54 -11.62
N ASP A 60 -21.38 -12.08 -10.77
CA ASP A 60 -22.83 -12.15 -10.99
C ASP A 60 -23.48 -10.74 -10.90
N MET A 61 -23.04 -9.91 -9.95
CA MET A 61 -23.50 -8.52 -9.80
C MET A 61 -23.09 -7.63 -10.98
N LEU A 62 -21.99 -7.96 -11.66
CA LEU A 62 -21.53 -7.29 -12.88
C LEU A 62 -22.31 -7.72 -14.14
N ASN A 63 -23.38 -8.51 -13.99
CA ASN A 63 -24.34 -8.89 -15.03
C ASN A 63 -23.68 -9.51 -16.27
N ILE A 64 -22.79 -10.46 -16.00
CA ILE A 64 -22.14 -11.24 -17.04
C ILE A 64 -23.13 -12.28 -17.55
N GLY A 65 -23.68 -12.03 -18.73
CA GLY A 65 -24.43 -13.01 -19.51
C GLY A 65 -23.62 -14.31 -19.61
N THR A 66 -24.21 -15.38 -19.10
CA THR A 66 -23.65 -16.73 -19.08
C THR A 66 -23.50 -17.26 -20.51
N ASP A 67 -22.34 -17.10 -21.12
CA ASP A 67 -21.90 -17.98 -22.21
C ASP A 67 -20.87 -18.97 -21.67
N SER A 68 -21.38 -20.17 -21.44
CA SER A 68 -20.68 -21.37 -21.00
C SER A 68 -19.61 -21.78 -22.01
N ASN A 69 -18.35 -21.38 -21.78
CA ASN A 69 -17.18 -22.08 -22.32
C ASN A 69 -16.01 -21.99 -21.32
N SER A 70 -15.70 -23.14 -20.72
CA SER A 70 -14.87 -23.35 -19.53
C SER A 70 -13.36 -23.08 -19.65
N SER A 71 -12.91 -22.34 -20.67
CA SER A 71 -11.49 -22.04 -20.90
C SER A 71 -11.09 -20.60 -20.54
N THR A 72 -12.05 -19.73 -20.31
CA THR A 72 -11.86 -18.30 -19.96
C THR A 72 -11.64 -18.05 -18.47
N LYS A 73 -11.53 -19.07 -17.61
CA LYS A 73 -11.30 -18.91 -16.16
C LYS A 73 -9.82 -18.71 -15.76
N ILE A 74 -8.87 -19.17 -16.57
CA ILE A 74 -7.46 -19.33 -16.12
C ILE A 74 -6.65 -18.04 -16.32
N LEU A 75 -6.93 -17.26 -17.37
CA LEU A 75 -6.19 -16.03 -17.67
C LEU A 75 -6.75 -14.80 -16.93
N GLN A 76 -7.68 -15.00 -15.97
CA GLN A 76 -8.49 -13.92 -15.38
C GLN A 76 -7.86 -13.03 -14.34
N MET A 77 -6.59 -13.27 -14.06
CA MET A 77 -6.19 -13.31 -12.68
C MET A 77 -4.96 -12.45 -12.40
N ASP A 78 -3.99 -12.37 -13.33
CA ASP A 78 -2.66 -11.88 -12.94
C ASP A 78 -2.60 -10.38 -12.62
N THR A 79 -3.20 -9.49 -13.41
CA THR A 79 -3.04 -8.04 -13.22
C THR A 79 -3.86 -7.47 -12.05
N MET A 80 -5.08 -7.96 -11.81
CA MET A 80 -5.85 -7.59 -10.60
C MET A 80 -5.19 -8.15 -9.33
N TYR A 81 -4.60 -9.34 -9.42
CA TYR A 81 -3.88 -9.94 -8.30
C TYR A 81 -2.60 -9.19 -7.97
N ILE A 82 -1.91 -8.58 -8.94
CA ILE A 82 -0.75 -7.72 -8.64
C ILE A 82 -1.14 -6.59 -7.68
N ILE A 83 -2.25 -5.87 -7.94
CA ILE A 83 -2.69 -4.77 -7.07
C ILE A 83 -3.10 -5.30 -5.69
N LEU A 84 -3.86 -6.40 -5.62
CA LEU A 84 -4.25 -7.00 -4.34
C LEU A 84 -3.05 -7.50 -3.53
N TYR A 85 -2.07 -8.13 -4.18
CA TYR A 85 -0.84 -8.57 -3.52
C TYR A 85 0.01 -7.39 -3.07
N ALA A 86 0.05 -6.29 -3.83
CA ALA A 86 0.72 -5.07 -3.40
C ALA A 86 0.06 -4.47 -2.15
N ILE A 87 -1.27 -4.37 -2.12
CA ILE A 87 -2.03 -3.90 -0.94
C ILE A 87 -1.80 -4.83 0.26
N ALA A 88 -1.83 -6.15 0.04
CA ALA A 88 -1.57 -7.14 1.09
C ALA A 88 -0.14 -7.00 1.65
N ALA A 89 0.86 -6.80 0.79
CA ALA A 89 2.24 -6.61 1.20
C ALA A 89 2.43 -5.33 2.03
N VAL A 90 1.82 -4.21 1.63
CA VAL A 90 1.84 -2.96 2.40
C VAL A 90 1.15 -3.16 3.76
N GLY A 91 -0.03 -3.79 3.79
CA GLY A 91 -0.74 -4.10 5.03
C GLY A 91 0.07 -4.99 5.97
N LEU A 92 0.73 -6.02 5.43
CA LEU A 92 1.60 -6.91 6.18
C LEU A 92 2.81 -6.18 6.76
N LEU A 93 3.44 -5.28 6.00
CA LEU A 93 4.55 -4.48 6.49
C LEU A 93 4.13 -3.58 7.67
N ILE A 94 2.98 -2.90 7.55
CA ILE A 94 2.42 -2.07 8.62
C ILE A 94 2.09 -2.92 9.85
N PHE A 95 1.53 -4.12 9.66
CA PHE A 95 1.25 -5.09 10.72
C PHE A 95 2.53 -5.48 11.48
N ILE A 96 3.59 -5.83 10.77
CA ILE A 96 4.88 -6.22 11.37
C ILE A 96 5.48 -5.04 12.15
N LEU A 97 5.49 -3.83 11.57
CA LEU A 97 6.00 -2.63 12.24
C LEU A 97 5.23 -2.33 13.53
N GLY A 98 3.89 -2.38 13.48
CA GLY A 98 3.05 -2.20 14.66
C GLY A 98 3.30 -3.25 15.74
N PHE A 99 3.46 -4.52 15.35
CA PHE A 99 3.82 -5.61 16.27
C PHE A 99 5.16 -5.36 16.96
N LEU A 100 6.21 -5.02 16.18
CA LEU A 100 7.54 -4.76 16.71
C LEU A 100 7.56 -3.54 17.64
N GLY A 101 6.87 -2.46 17.30
CA GLY A 101 6.76 -1.28 18.16
C GLY A 101 6.04 -1.59 19.48
N CYS A 102 4.93 -2.32 19.41
CA CYS A 102 4.17 -2.73 20.60
C CYS A 102 4.97 -3.69 21.48
N CYS A 103 5.47 -4.80 20.93
CA CYS A 103 6.25 -5.79 21.67
C CYS A 103 7.58 -5.22 22.18
N GLY A 104 8.27 -4.40 21.40
CA GLY A 104 9.52 -3.78 21.83
C GLY A 104 9.32 -2.90 23.06
N SER A 105 8.25 -2.11 23.07
CA SER A 105 7.91 -1.24 24.20
C SER A 105 7.38 -2.04 25.41
N LEU A 106 6.42 -2.96 25.21
CA LEU A 106 5.82 -3.74 26.30
C LEU A 106 6.82 -4.68 26.97
N CYS A 107 7.62 -5.40 26.18
CA CYS A 107 8.66 -6.29 26.67
C CYS A 107 9.93 -5.54 27.11
N GLU A 108 9.98 -4.22 26.95
CA GLU A 108 11.12 -3.37 27.31
C GLU A 108 12.44 -3.86 26.67
N SER A 109 12.35 -4.36 25.43
CA SER A 109 13.47 -4.95 24.69
C SER A 109 14.10 -3.95 23.75
N ILE A 110 15.29 -3.47 24.11
CA ILE A 110 16.09 -2.52 23.32
C ILE A 110 16.38 -3.08 21.91
N CYS A 111 16.67 -4.38 21.80
CA CYS A 111 16.94 -5.01 20.51
C CYS A 111 15.72 -4.95 19.57
N VAL A 112 14.51 -5.20 20.09
CA VAL A 112 13.29 -5.19 19.28
C VAL A 112 12.93 -3.77 18.83
N ILE A 113 13.07 -2.77 19.72
CA ILE A 113 12.88 -1.36 19.34
C ILE A 113 13.96 -0.91 18.35
N GLY A 114 15.19 -1.41 18.47
CA GLY A 114 16.26 -1.17 17.50
C GLY A 114 15.97 -1.74 16.11
N ILE A 115 15.37 -2.93 16.03
CA ILE A 115 14.91 -3.52 14.75
C ILE A 115 13.78 -2.66 14.17
N TYR A 116 12.79 -2.28 14.98
CA TYR A 116 11.72 -1.37 14.58
C TYR A 116 12.28 -0.06 13.99
N PHE A 117 13.20 0.58 14.70
CA PHE A 117 13.86 1.81 14.25
C PHE A 117 14.58 1.62 12.91
N THR A 118 15.34 0.54 12.78
CA THR A 118 16.10 0.24 11.55
C THR A 118 15.17 0.04 10.36
N LEU A 119 14.04 -0.66 10.53
CA LEU A 119 13.08 -0.85 9.46
C LEU A 119 12.42 0.47 9.04
N ILE A 120 12.03 1.33 9.99
CA ILE A 120 11.48 2.66 9.68
C ILE A 120 12.52 3.54 8.98
N LEU A 121 13.80 3.49 9.41
CA LEU A 121 14.87 4.25 8.76
C LEU A 121 15.07 3.82 7.30
N VAL A 122 15.06 2.51 7.02
CA VAL A 122 15.15 2.00 5.65
C VAL A 122 13.95 2.48 4.82
N MET A 123 12.73 2.44 5.37
CA MET A 123 11.53 2.95 4.71
C MET A 123 11.63 4.45 4.39
N PHE A 124 12.10 5.24 5.35
CA PHE A 124 12.31 6.68 5.16
C PHE A 124 13.27 6.96 4.00
N VAL A 125 14.41 6.24 3.95
CA VAL A 125 15.39 6.39 2.85
C VAL A 125 14.79 5.97 1.52
N VAL A 126 14.04 4.86 1.47
CA VAL A 126 13.38 4.38 0.24
C VAL A 126 12.32 5.37 -0.24
N LEU A 127 11.48 5.91 0.64
CA LEU A 127 10.46 6.89 0.30
C LEU A 127 11.07 8.20 -0.19
N LEU A 128 12.12 8.68 0.48
CA LEU A 128 12.83 9.89 0.07
C LEU A 128 13.52 9.71 -1.29
N ALA A 129 14.27 8.61 -1.46
CA ALA A 129 14.97 8.31 -2.71
C ALA A 129 13.98 8.06 -3.87
N GLY A 130 12.90 7.32 -3.61
CA GLY A 130 11.82 7.08 -4.58
C GLY A 130 11.12 8.37 -4.98
N GLY A 131 10.80 9.25 -4.03
CA GLY A 131 10.22 10.56 -4.30
C GLY A 131 11.12 11.43 -5.17
N ILE A 132 12.42 11.47 -4.88
CA ILE A 132 13.41 12.19 -5.70
C ILE A 132 13.52 11.57 -7.10
N PHE A 133 13.59 10.23 -7.19
CA PHE A 133 13.67 9.52 -8.46
C PHE A 133 12.46 9.85 -9.36
N VAL A 134 11.25 9.84 -8.79
CA VAL A 134 10.02 10.20 -9.52
C VAL A 134 10.05 11.66 -9.95
N ALA A 135 10.52 12.56 -9.10
CA ALA A 135 10.59 13.99 -9.40
C ALA A 135 11.54 14.30 -10.57
N ILE A 136 12.66 13.59 -10.67
CA ILE A 136 13.66 13.77 -11.74
C ILE A 136 13.21 13.09 -13.05
N ASN A 137 12.56 11.93 -12.96
CA ASN A 137 12.22 11.08 -14.12
C ASN A 137 10.74 11.17 -14.53
N LYS A 138 10.05 12.27 -14.24
CA LYS A 138 8.60 12.41 -14.51
C LYS A 138 8.21 12.04 -15.95
N GLY A 139 8.95 12.51 -16.94
CA GLY A 139 8.69 12.22 -18.36
C GLY A 139 8.81 10.74 -18.69
N ASN A 140 9.86 10.08 -18.21
CA ASN A 140 10.06 8.64 -18.42
C ASN A 140 8.97 7.83 -17.71
N ILE A 141 8.59 8.20 -16.49
CA ILE A 141 7.52 7.53 -15.73
C ILE A 141 6.17 7.70 -16.43
N ARG A 142 5.90 8.89 -16.98
CA ARG A 142 4.70 9.11 -17.80
C ARG A 142 4.66 8.17 -18.99
N GLN A 143 5.77 8.07 -19.72
CA GLN A 143 5.83 7.19 -20.89
C GLN A 143 5.72 5.72 -20.49
N GLU A 144 6.37 5.31 -19.41
CA GLU A 144 6.30 3.95 -18.92
C GLU A 144 4.88 3.59 -18.45
N PHE A 145 4.20 4.51 -17.78
CA PHE A 145 2.79 4.34 -17.41
C PHE A 145 1.90 4.12 -18.64
N ILE A 146 2.11 4.91 -19.70
CA ILE A 146 1.40 4.76 -20.98
C ILE A 146 1.73 3.39 -21.62
N ASN A 147 3.00 2.98 -21.60
CA ASN A 147 3.45 1.72 -22.18
C ASN A 147 2.84 0.51 -21.43
N VAL A 148 2.85 0.54 -20.10
CA VAL A 148 2.22 -0.49 -19.27
C VAL A 148 0.72 -0.55 -19.52
N TRP A 149 0.05 0.62 -19.60
CA TRP A 149 -1.37 0.65 -19.93
C TRP A 149 -1.66 0.04 -21.31
N GLN A 150 -0.86 0.40 -22.31
CA GLN A 150 -0.97 -0.13 -23.65
C GLN A 150 -0.78 -1.66 -23.66
N ALA A 151 0.26 -2.15 -22.99
CA ALA A 151 0.59 -3.57 -22.94
C ALA A 151 -0.46 -4.40 -22.21
N GLU A 152 -0.97 -3.89 -21.08
CA GLU A 152 -1.85 -4.67 -20.19
C GLU A 152 -3.34 -4.51 -20.50
N PHE A 153 -3.79 -3.31 -20.88
CA PHE A 153 -5.22 -3.02 -21.04
C PHE A 153 -5.67 -2.87 -22.48
N VAL A 154 -4.79 -2.50 -23.40
CA VAL A 154 -5.13 -2.28 -24.82
C VAL A 154 -4.78 -3.51 -25.65
N ASN A 155 -3.50 -3.90 -25.68
CA ASN A 155 -3.01 -5.01 -26.51
C ASN A 155 -3.66 -6.35 -26.14
N LYS A 156 -3.99 -6.54 -24.86
CA LYS A 156 -4.65 -7.73 -24.34
C LYS A 156 -6.17 -7.60 -24.25
N TYR A 157 -6.77 -6.49 -24.69
CA TYR A 157 -8.18 -6.18 -24.41
C TYR A 157 -9.17 -7.31 -24.77
N ASN A 158 -9.00 -7.94 -25.93
CA ASN A 158 -9.90 -9.01 -26.38
C ASN A 158 -9.68 -10.35 -25.65
N THR A 159 -8.53 -10.52 -25.00
CA THR A 159 -8.23 -11.67 -24.15
C THR A 159 -8.38 -11.33 -22.68
N LEU A 160 -8.79 -10.09 -22.35
CA LEU A 160 -8.97 -9.67 -20.99
C LEU A 160 -10.12 -10.40 -20.32
N PRO A 161 -10.02 -10.57 -19.00
CA PRO A 161 -11.09 -11.08 -18.16
C PRO A 161 -12.30 -10.17 -18.22
N LEU A 162 -13.51 -10.72 -18.17
CA LEU A 162 -14.69 -9.87 -18.33
C LEU A 162 -14.81 -8.80 -17.23
N ALA A 163 -14.48 -9.14 -15.98
CA ALA A 163 -14.43 -8.16 -14.90
C ALA A 163 -13.42 -7.02 -15.15
N ILE A 164 -12.26 -7.34 -15.74
CA ILE A 164 -11.22 -6.33 -16.04
C ILE A 164 -11.62 -5.52 -17.28
N SER A 165 -12.11 -6.15 -18.34
CA SER A 165 -12.56 -5.43 -19.54
C SER A 165 -13.76 -4.54 -19.23
N GLN A 166 -14.66 -4.95 -18.32
CA GLN A 166 -15.72 -4.08 -17.78
C GLN A 166 -15.15 -2.89 -17.01
N ASN A 167 -14.12 -3.08 -16.17
CA ASN A 167 -13.45 -1.96 -15.50
C ASN A 167 -12.79 -1.01 -16.51
N VAL A 168 -12.13 -1.54 -17.54
CA VAL A 168 -11.57 -0.73 -18.64
C VAL A 168 -12.69 0.03 -19.38
N ASN A 169 -13.83 -0.60 -19.64
CA ASN A 169 -15.00 0.06 -20.24
C ASN A 169 -15.60 1.15 -19.33
N ASN A 170 -15.65 0.92 -18.03
CA ASN A 170 -16.05 1.93 -17.05
C ASN A 170 -15.09 3.11 -17.05
N ILE A 171 -13.78 2.85 -17.15
CA ILE A 171 -12.77 3.91 -17.29
C ILE A 171 -12.99 4.70 -18.59
N HIS A 172 -13.16 4.03 -19.73
CA HIS A 172 -13.44 4.69 -21.01
C HIS A 172 -14.65 5.63 -20.94
N THR A 173 -15.74 5.16 -20.33
CA THR A 173 -17.00 5.91 -20.23
C THR A 173 -16.95 7.04 -19.19
N GLN A 174 -16.45 6.77 -17.98
CA GLN A 174 -16.39 7.75 -16.89
C GLN A 174 -15.38 8.87 -17.18
N LEU A 175 -14.20 8.51 -17.69
CA LEU A 175 -13.16 9.48 -18.03
C LEU A 175 -13.27 10.00 -19.47
N LYS A 176 -14.28 9.55 -20.23
CA LYS A 176 -14.54 10.02 -21.61
C LYS A 176 -13.31 9.89 -22.52
N CYS A 177 -12.54 8.83 -22.34
CA CYS A 177 -11.25 8.56 -22.98
C CYS A 177 -11.26 7.21 -23.73
N CYS A 178 -10.23 6.90 -24.50
CA CYS A 178 -10.07 5.59 -25.14
C CYS A 178 -8.60 5.21 -25.32
N GLY A 179 -8.24 3.95 -25.14
CA GLY A 179 -6.87 3.46 -25.38
C GLY A 179 -5.86 4.00 -24.36
N ALA A 180 -4.57 3.86 -24.65
CA ALA A 180 -3.50 4.46 -23.84
C ALA A 180 -3.24 5.92 -24.26
N ASN A 181 -3.05 6.15 -25.56
CA ASN A 181 -2.82 7.41 -26.25
C ASN A 181 -4.06 7.91 -27.02
N GLY A 182 -4.98 7.02 -27.42
CA GLY A 182 -6.25 7.40 -28.04
C GLY A 182 -6.96 6.26 -28.75
N CYS A 183 -8.01 6.61 -29.50
CA CYS A 183 -8.79 5.65 -30.30
C CYS A 183 -7.96 4.81 -31.28
N HIS A 184 -6.84 5.35 -31.77
CA HIS A 184 -5.97 4.68 -32.74
C HIS A 184 -5.17 3.52 -32.16
N ASP A 185 -5.12 3.38 -30.83
CA ASP A 185 -4.44 2.25 -30.20
C ASP A 185 -5.19 0.92 -30.40
N PHE A 186 -6.47 0.99 -30.78
CA PHE A 186 -7.28 -0.17 -31.13
C PHE A 186 -7.49 -0.23 -32.64
N THR A 187 -7.27 -1.42 -33.23
CA THR A 187 -7.69 -1.68 -34.62
C THR A 187 -9.21 -1.58 -34.77
N ALA A 188 -9.94 -2.05 -33.77
CA ALA A 188 -11.39 -1.93 -33.66
C ALA A 188 -11.74 -1.50 -32.20
N PRO A 189 -11.99 -0.20 -31.95
CA PRO A 189 -12.26 0.28 -30.61
C PRO A 189 -13.54 -0.35 -30.03
N PRO A 190 -13.55 -0.69 -28.72
CA PRO A 190 -14.77 -1.16 -28.07
C PRO A 190 -15.85 -0.07 -28.05
N ALA A 191 -17.12 -0.48 -27.98
CA ALA A 191 -18.25 0.44 -27.97
C ALA A 191 -18.17 1.49 -26.84
N SER A 192 -17.55 1.14 -25.71
CA SER A 192 -17.30 2.02 -24.56
C SER A 192 -16.48 3.26 -24.90
N CYS A 193 -15.62 3.20 -25.93
CA CYS A 193 -14.81 4.33 -26.36
C CYS A 193 -15.62 5.39 -27.12
N ASN A 194 -16.70 4.99 -27.81
CA ASN A 194 -17.48 5.84 -28.71
C ASN A 194 -16.58 6.67 -29.64
N CYS A 195 -15.69 5.99 -30.37
CA CYS A 195 -14.77 6.61 -31.34
C CYS A 195 -15.50 6.84 -32.67
N THR A 196 -15.55 8.07 -33.16
CA THR A 196 -16.16 8.41 -34.46
C THR A 196 -15.06 8.67 -35.50
N TYR A 197 -15.06 7.93 -36.60
CA TYR A 197 -14.13 8.16 -37.72
C TYR A 197 -14.85 8.90 -38.85
N GLY A 198 -14.32 10.05 -39.27
CA GLY A 198 -14.66 10.61 -40.60
C GLY A 198 -15.09 12.08 -40.68
N VAL A 199 -15.45 12.78 -39.59
CA VAL A 199 -15.81 14.21 -39.69
C VAL A 199 -15.35 14.93 -38.42
N SER A 200 -14.39 15.85 -38.56
CA SER A 200 -13.91 16.81 -37.55
C SER A 200 -13.97 16.36 -36.07
N THR A 201 -12.85 15.77 -35.62
CA THR A 201 -12.29 15.93 -34.26
C THR A 201 -13.15 15.55 -33.05
N TYR A 202 -13.66 14.32 -33.00
CA TYR A 202 -13.83 13.60 -31.71
C TYR A 202 -12.80 12.47 -31.57
N ILE A 203 -11.52 12.82 -31.73
CA ILE A 203 -10.44 11.92 -31.31
C ILE A 203 -10.45 11.93 -29.78
N ARG A 204 -10.94 10.84 -29.16
CA ARG A 204 -10.89 10.67 -27.72
C ARG A 204 -9.43 10.70 -27.26
N LYS A 205 -9.17 11.45 -26.19
CA LYS A 205 -7.90 11.42 -25.49
C LYS A 205 -7.61 10.00 -24.98
N GLY A 206 -6.34 9.62 -25.00
CA GLY A 206 -5.85 8.40 -24.35
C GLY A 206 -6.22 8.33 -22.87
N CYS A 207 -6.68 7.17 -22.38
CA CYS A 207 -7.01 7.01 -20.96
C CYS A 207 -5.76 7.05 -20.08
N ALA A 208 -4.66 6.44 -20.49
CA ALA A 208 -3.41 6.54 -19.74
C ALA A 208 -2.92 7.99 -19.67
N VAL A 209 -3.01 8.72 -20.78
CA VAL A 209 -2.68 10.15 -20.82
C VAL A 209 -3.60 10.96 -19.90
N ALA A 210 -4.91 10.75 -19.97
CA ALA A 210 -5.88 11.46 -19.15
C ALA A 210 -5.69 11.18 -17.65
N ILE A 211 -5.48 9.92 -17.26
CA ILE A 211 -5.22 9.54 -15.87
C ILE A 211 -3.91 10.17 -15.38
N TYR A 212 -2.85 10.13 -16.18
CA TYR A 212 -1.59 10.73 -15.78
C TYR A 212 -1.72 12.25 -15.60
N GLU A 213 -2.46 12.94 -16.45
CA GLU A 213 -2.73 14.38 -16.27
C GLU A 213 -3.61 14.68 -15.06
N LEU A 214 -4.54 13.79 -14.69
CA LEU A 214 -5.25 13.90 -13.42
C LEU A 214 -4.30 13.77 -12.23
N ILE A 215 -3.33 12.86 -12.30
CA ILE A 215 -2.28 12.71 -11.27
C ILE A 215 -1.40 13.97 -11.24
N ASP A 216 -0.95 14.47 -12.39
CA ASP A 216 -0.07 15.62 -12.50
C ASP A 216 -0.76 16.92 -12.04
N SER A 217 -2.05 17.11 -12.39
CA SER A 217 -2.84 18.23 -11.90
C SER A 217 -3.08 18.19 -10.39
N ASN A 218 -3.11 17.00 -9.78
CA ASN A 218 -3.26 16.81 -8.34
C ASN A 218 -1.93 16.50 -7.62
N ILE A 219 -0.79 16.77 -8.26
CA ILE A 219 0.53 16.43 -7.71
C ILE A 219 0.81 17.12 -6.37
N LEU A 220 0.19 18.28 -6.12
CA LEU A 220 0.27 18.98 -4.85
C LEU A 220 -0.27 18.11 -3.69
N ILE A 221 -1.40 17.43 -3.89
CA ILE A 221 -2.01 16.57 -2.88
C ILE A 221 -1.08 15.40 -2.58
N ILE A 222 -0.54 14.76 -3.62
CA ILE A 222 0.39 13.64 -3.49
C ILE A 222 1.65 14.06 -2.73
N LEU A 223 2.18 15.24 -3.03
CA LEU A 223 3.35 15.81 -2.34
C LEU A 223 3.05 16.10 -0.87
N ILE A 224 1.89 16.65 -0.54
CA ILE A 224 1.47 16.90 0.85
C ILE A 224 1.37 15.57 1.62
N VAL A 225 0.73 14.55 1.05
CA VAL A 225 0.62 13.22 1.67
C VAL A 225 1.99 12.59 1.86
N GLY A 226 2.88 12.67 0.86
CA GLY A 226 4.24 12.15 0.94
C GLY A 226 5.07 12.82 2.04
N ILE A 227 5.03 14.15 2.15
CA ILE A 227 5.71 14.89 3.22
C ILE A 227 5.14 14.51 4.60
N ALA A 228 3.81 14.40 4.71
CA ALA A 228 3.19 13.99 5.97
C ALA A 228 3.66 12.60 6.42
N ILE A 229 3.78 11.64 5.49
CA ILE A 229 4.32 10.30 5.78
C ILE A 229 5.77 10.39 6.30
N LEU A 230 6.64 11.14 5.62
CA LEU A 230 8.04 11.31 6.04
C LEU A 230 8.16 11.95 7.43
N VAL A 231 7.30 12.92 7.75
CA VAL A 231 7.24 13.53 9.09
C VAL A 231 6.79 12.51 10.14
N ILE A 232 5.78 11.69 9.83
CA ILE A 232 5.31 10.64 10.74
C ILE A 232 6.41 9.61 11.02
N GLU A 233 7.14 9.16 9.99
CA GLU A 233 8.26 8.23 10.15
C GLU A 233 9.38 8.83 11.01
N LEU A 234 9.71 10.11 10.80
CA LEU A 234 10.68 10.83 11.61
C LEU A 234 10.26 10.90 13.09
N LEU A 235 9.00 11.21 13.36
CA LEU A 235 8.47 11.20 14.73
C LEU A 235 8.52 9.80 15.35
N ALA A 236 8.21 8.76 14.58
CA ALA A 236 8.29 7.37 15.03
C ALA A 236 9.73 6.99 15.43
N MET A 237 10.72 7.41 14.64
CA MET A 237 12.14 7.26 14.94
C MET A 237 12.55 8.01 16.21
N ILE A 238 12.11 9.27 16.37
CA ILE A 238 12.38 10.07 17.57
C ILE A 238 11.83 9.39 18.82
N PHE A 239 10.58 8.91 18.80
CA PHE A 239 10.00 8.21 19.94
C PHE A 239 10.71 6.89 20.24
N ALA A 240 11.11 6.14 19.21
CA ALA A 240 11.90 4.92 19.39
C ALA A 240 13.25 5.22 20.06
N CYS A 241 13.95 6.28 19.64
CA CYS A 241 15.22 6.72 20.26
C CYS A 241 15.03 7.13 21.73
N ILE A 242 14.01 7.95 22.03
CA ILE A 242 13.70 8.37 23.40
C ILE A 242 13.43 7.14 24.28
N LEU A 243 12.64 6.19 23.79
CA LEU A 243 12.31 4.98 24.53
C LEU A 243 13.54 4.07 24.71
N CYS A 244 14.35 3.88 23.68
CA CYS A 244 15.62 3.15 23.77
C CYS A 244 16.56 3.74 24.83
N ASN A 245 16.70 5.08 24.85
CA ASN A 245 17.54 5.76 25.84
C ASN A 245 17.02 5.55 27.26
N ALA A 246 15.71 5.72 27.48
CA ALA A 246 15.09 5.49 28.78
C ALA A 246 15.23 4.03 29.26
N LEU A 247 15.16 3.05 28.35
CA LEU A 247 15.37 1.64 28.66
C LEU A 247 16.84 1.32 28.97
N LYS A 248 17.79 1.94 28.26
CA LYS A 248 19.23 1.78 28.50
C LYS A 248 19.66 2.37 29.83
N GLU A 249 19.12 3.53 30.19
CA GLU A 249 19.34 4.14 31.51
C GLU A 249 18.82 3.22 32.63
N LYS A 250 17.62 2.68 32.45
CA LYS A 250 17.06 1.68 33.38
C LYS A 250 17.96 0.44 33.51
N SER A 251 18.47 -0.12 32.41
CA SER A 251 19.33 -1.31 32.48
C SER A 251 20.64 -1.03 33.22
N ASN A 252 21.23 0.16 33.02
CA ASN A 252 22.48 0.56 33.67
C ASN A 252 22.32 0.78 35.19
N MET A 253 21.14 1.19 35.66
CA MET A 253 20.85 1.34 37.10
C MET A 253 20.52 0.02 37.80
N SER A 254 20.34 -1.08 37.04
CA SER A 254 19.96 -2.40 37.59
C SER A 254 21.16 -3.33 37.84
N PHE A 255 22.38 -2.84 37.61
CA PHE A 255 23.66 -3.50 37.84
C PHE A 255 24.46 -2.73 38.90
#